data_AF-A0A2Z4FLH7-F1
#
_entry.id   AF-A0A2Z4FLH7-F1
#
_cell.length_a   1.000
_cell.length_b   1.000
_cell.length_c   1.000
_cell.angle_alpha   90.00
_cell.angle_beta   90.00
_cell.angle_gamma   90.00
#
_symmetry.space_group_name_H-M   'P 1'
#
loop_
_entity.id
_entity.type
_entity.pdbx_description
1 polymer ?
#
loop_
_entity_poly.entity_id
_entity_poly.type
_entity_poly.pdbx_seq_one_letter_code
_entity_poly.pdbx_strand_id
1 'polypeptide(L)'
;MKSPKASIQCTTNLLHYFREELKVALDRVGLQSSENTEAYLVYLLQSFVRIDPVLREDLGFQRAAGLMLGDAMNQPGELKIEAYRRLGDASLFNCGFFDAHLTRRGAVTSQYYRNIGRIAYGQLSDLLLVKRSGEIFHQIYEELSAKFDRFVDALQWLGRESKPAGREFDKPGPAPFESEQDVLDPLEKLRRGEHLNFEDLKRAGWIVGADHKKN
;
A
#
# COMPACT_ATOMS: atom_id res chain seq x y z
N MET A 1 5.55 -40.47 2.63
CA MET A 1 5.61 -39.00 2.83
C MET A 1 4.20 -38.44 2.63
N LYS A 2 3.60 -37.80 3.66
CA LYS A 2 2.25 -37.22 3.56
C LYS A 2 2.36 -35.80 2.99
N SER A 3 1.68 -35.53 1.89
CA SER A 3 1.53 -34.19 1.32
C SER A 3 0.84 -33.24 2.32
N PRO A 4 1.26 -31.97 2.46
CA PRO A 4 0.55 -31.02 3.30
C PRO A 4 -0.81 -30.71 2.67
N LYS A 5 -1.90 -30.95 3.41
CA LYS A 5 -3.25 -30.54 3.01
C LYS A 5 -3.30 -29.02 3.05
N ALA A 6 -3.38 -28.37 1.89
CA ALA A 6 -3.75 -26.96 1.82
C ALA A 6 -5.17 -26.81 2.38
N SER A 7 -5.30 -26.18 3.56
CA SER A 7 -6.59 -25.84 4.15
C SER A 7 -7.03 -24.51 3.53
N ILE A 8 -8.09 -24.56 2.73
CA ILE A 8 -8.75 -23.36 2.21
C ILE A 8 -9.66 -22.85 3.33
N GLN A 9 -9.35 -21.67 3.88
CA GLN A 9 -10.22 -21.01 4.86
C GLN A 9 -11.08 -19.96 4.16
N CYS A 10 -12.39 -20.00 4.42
CA CYS A 10 -13.30 -18.92 4.06
C CYS A 10 -13.19 -17.82 5.12
N THR A 11 -12.55 -16.70 4.77
CA THR A 11 -12.67 -15.47 5.56
C THR A 11 -13.90 -14.70 5.09
N THR A 12 -14.72 -14.25 6.04
CA THR A 12 -15.85 -13.36 5.77
C THR A 12 -15.41 -11.91 5.58
N ASN A 13 -14.15 -11.57 5.92
CA ASN A 13 -13.61 -10.23 5.77
C ASN A 13 -12.10 -10.26 5.43
N LEU A 14 -11.77 -10.04 4.15
CA LEU A 14 -10.41 -10.03 3.63
C LEU A 14 -9.59 -8.84 4.17
N LEU A 15 -10.24 -7.71 4.43
CA LEU A 15 -9.61 -6.50 4.94
C LEU A 15 -9.11 -6.70 6.38
N HIS A 16 -9.93 -7.30 7.24
CA HIS A 16 -9.52 -7.67 8.60
C HIS A 16 -8.34 -8.65 8.58
N TYR A 17 -8.38 -9.65 7.70
CA TYR A 17 -7.26 -10.58 7.52
C TYR A 17 -5.95 -9.85 7.17
N PHE A 18 -5.97 -8.99 6.16
CA PHE A 18 -4.75 -8.26 5.76
C PHE A 18 -4.24 -7.30 6.83
N ARG A 19 -5.14 -6.67 7.59
CA ARG A 19 -4.73 -5.79 8.69
C ARG A 19 -3.94 -6.55 9.75
N GLU A 20 -4.45 -7.69 10.20
CA GLU A 20 -3.78 -8.50 11.23
C GLU A 20 -2.46 -9.08 10.72
N GLU A 21 -2.44 -9.59 9.48
CA GLU A 21 -1.21 -10.16 8.91
C GLU A 21 -0.16 -9.08 8.60
N LEU A 22 -0.58 -7.89 8.16
CA LEU A 22 0.33 -6.75 7.99
C LEU A 22 0.93 -6.33 9.33
N LYS A 23 0.13 -6.22 10.40
CA LYS A 23 0.65 -5.87 11.73
C LYS A 23 1.70 -6.86 12.22
N VAL A 24 1.42 -8.16 12.09
CA VAL A 24 2.40 -9.18 12.45
C VAL A 24 3.67 -9.03 11.61
N ALA A 25 3.55 -8.76 10.31
CA ALA A 25 4.69 -8.55 9.43
C ALA A 25 5.55 -7.34 9.86
N LEU A 26 4.90 -6.21 10.16
CA LEU A 26 5.55 -4.98 10.63
C LEU A 26 6.29 -5.21 11.94
N ASP A 27 5.65 -5.87 12.91
CA ASP A 27 6.27 -6.23 14.20
C ASP A 27 7.48 -7.16 14.01
N ARG A 28 7.36 -8.13 13.10
CA ARG A 28 8.43 -9.11 12.81
C ARG A 28 9.66 -8.47 12.21
N VAL A 29 9.47 -7.48 11.34
CA VAL A 29 10.60 -6.71 10.83
C VAL A 29 11.02 -5.63 11.82
N GLY A 30 10.23 -5.29 12.84
CA GLY A 30 10.53 -4.22 13.80
C GLY A 30 10.33 -2.84 13.18
N LEU A 31 9.31 -2.68 12.34
CA LEU A 31 8.94 -1.42 11.69
C LEU A 31 7.77 -0.78 12.42
N GLN A 32 7.95 0.47 12.85
CA GLN A 32 6.86 1.31 13.32
C GLN A 32 6.33 2.13 12.14
N SER A 33 5.02 2.14 11.93
CA SER A 33 4.32 2.90 10.89
C SER A 33 3.16 3.70 11.46
N SER A 34 2.73 4.74 10.76
CA SER A 34 1.47 5.41 11.08
C SER A 34 0.26 4.55 10.69
N GLU A 35 -0.85 4.73 11.41
CA GLU A 35 -2.12 4.04 11.12
C GLU A 35 -2.61 4.32 9.69
N ASN A 36 -2.38 5.54 9.20
CA ASN A 36 -2.69 5.98 7.84
C ASN A 36 -1.91 5.17 6.79
N THR A 37 -0.61 4.97 6.99
CA THR A 37 0.23 4.16 6.08
C THR A 37 -0.17 2.69 6.13
N GLU A 38 -0.51 2.16 7.30
CA GLU A 38 -1.02 0.79 7.42
C GLU A 38 -2.33 0.60 6.66
N ALA A 39 -3.27 1.54 6.79
CA ALA A 39 -4.54 1.51 6.06
C ALA A 39 -4.31 1.53 4.53
N TYR A 40 -3.39 2.37 4.06
CA TYR A 40 -2.99 2.41 2.65
C TYR A 40 -2.41 1.06 2.16
N LEU A 41 -1.52 0.44 2.95
CA LEU A 41 -0.92 -0.84 2.60
C LEU A 41 -1.96 -1.98 2.57
N VAL A 42 -2.91 -1.99 3.50
CA VAL A 42 -4.04 -2.96 3.51
C VAL A 42 -4.89 -2.78 2.25
N TYR A 43 -5.21 -1.55 1.88
CA TYR A 43 -5.90 -1.26 0.62
C TYR A 43 -5.12 -1.79 -0.59
N LEU A 44 -3.81 -1.55 -0.61
CA LEU A 44 -2.96 -1.96 -1.71
C LEU A 44 -2.99 -3.50 -1.88
N LEU A 45 -2.85 -4.24 -0.78
CA LEU A 45 -2.95 -5.70 -0.76
C LEU A 45 -4.29 -6.21 -1.29
N GLN A 46 -5.39 -5.57 -0.89
CA GLN A 46 -6.74 -5.91 -1.36
C GLN A 46 -6.90 -5.66 -2.86
N SER A 47 -6.43 -4.50 -3.35
CA SER A 47 -6.49 -4.12 -4.76
C SER A 47 -5.73 -5.09 -5.66
N PHE A 48 -4.60 -5.60 -5.18
CA PHE A 48 -3.82 -6.60 -5.91
C PHE A 48 -4.48 -7.97 -5.98
N VAL A 49 -5.14 -8.42 -4.90
CA VAL A 49 -5.85 -9.71 -4.90
C VAL A 49 -7.08 -9.70 -5.79
N ARG A 50 -7.77 -8.57 -5.92
CA ARG A 50 -8.95 -8.44 -6.77
C ARG A 50 -8.62 -8.38 -8.27
N ILE A 51 -7.34 -8.45 -8.65
CA ILE A 51 -6.85 -8.37 -10.03
C ILE A 51 -7.46 -7.15 -10.73
N ASP A 52 -7.29 -5.97 -10.14
CA ASP A 52 -7.65 -4.74 -10.86
C ASP A 52 -6.88 -4.72 -12.20
N PRO A 53 -7.59 -4.70 -13.36
CA PRO A 53 -6.96 -4.72 -14.67
C PRO A 53 -5.93 -3.61 -14.87
N VAL A 54 -6.13 -2.46 -14.22
CA VAL A 54 -5.24 -1.29 -14.29
C VAL A 54 -3.91 -1.57 -13.58
N LEU A 55 -3.94 -2.27 -12.45
CA LEU A 55 -2.74 -2.69 -11.73
C LEU A 55 -1.96 -3.77 -12.52
N ARG A 56 -2.65 -4.63 -13.28
CA ARG A 56 -2.02 -5.77 -13.98
C ARG A 56 -0.97 -5.36 -15.01
N GLU A 57 -1.16 -4.24 -15.71
CA GLU A 57 -0.20 -3.77 -16.73
C GLU A 57 1.13 -3.31 -16.10
N ASP A 58 1.06 -2.67 -14.93
CA ASP A 58 2.24 -2.12 -14.24
C ASP A 58 2.93 -3.14 -13.35
N LEU A 59 2.17 -4.09 -12.79
CA LEU A 59 2.66 -5.14 -11.89
C LEU A 59 3.72 -6.04 -12.50
N GLY A 60 3.71 -6.23 -13.81
CA GLY A 60 4.70 -7.08 -14.46
C GLY A 60 5.99 -6.36 -14.85
N PHE A 61 6.06 -5.03 -14.67
CA PHE A 61 7.01 -4.17 -15.38
C PHE A 61 7.15 -4.60 -16.85
N GLN A 62 6.02 -4.78 -17.53
CA GLN A 62 5.99 -5.05 -18.98
C GLN A 62 6.76 -3.94 -19.73
N ARG A 63 6.78 -2.73 -19.16
CA ARG A 63 7.64 -1.60 -19.52
C ARG A 63 8.73 -1.40 -18.47
N ALA A 64 9.92 -0.97 -18.91
CA ALA A 64 11.04 -0.68 -18.01
C ALA A 64 10.68 0.45 -17.03
N ALA A 65 10.90 0.23 -15.73
CA ALA A 65 10.53 1.16 -14.67
C ALA A 65 11.15 2.57 -14.84
N GLY A 66 12.35 2.66 -15.40
CA GLY A 66 12.99 3.94 -15.72
C GLY A 66 12.25 4.75 -16.80
N LEU A 67 11.63 4.08 -17.78
CA LEU A 67 10.79 4.76 -18.77
C LEU A 67 9.49 5.25 -18.13
N MET A 68 8.89 4.44 -17.26
CA MET A 68 7.69 4.85 -16.52
C MET A 68 7.97 6.05 -15.60
N LEU A 69 9.15 6.09 -14.97
CA LEU A 69 9.60 7.24 -14.19
C LEU A 69 9.76 8.49 -15.07
N GLY A 70 10.40 8.35 -16.22
CA GLY A 70 10.54 9.43 -17.20
C GLY A 70 9.19 9.94 -17.71
N ASP A 71 8.24 9.05 -18.00
CA ASP A 71 6.88 9.42 -18.38
C ASP A 71 6.18 10.20 -17.26
N ALA A 72 6.26 9.72 -16.02
CA ALA A 72 5.67 10.37 -14.86
C ALA A 72 6.19 11.80 -14.67
N MET A 73 7.49 12.02 -14.84
CA MET A 73 8.11 13.36 -14.79
C MET A 73 7.53 14.34 -15.81
N ASN A 74 7.07 13.83 -16.96
CA ASN A 74 6.54 14.65 -18.06
C ASN A 74 5.02 14.82 -18.02
N GLN A 75 4.30 14.13 -17.13
CA GLN A 75 2.86 14.30 -16.98
C GLN A 75 2.50 15.67 -16.37
N PRO A 76 1.35 16.27 -16.73
CA PRO A 76 0.83 17.48 -16.09
C PRO A 76 -0.15 17.17 -14.96
N GLY A 77 -0.22 18.05 -13.95
CA GLY A 77 -1.29 18.08 -12.95
C GLY A 77 -1.54 16.75 -12.24
N GLU A 78 -2.82 16.33 -12.17
CA GLU A 78 -3.23 15.09 -11.50
C GLU A 78 -2.67 13.82 -12.17
N LEU A 79 -2.43 13.85 -13.49
CA LEU A 79 -1.88 12.69 -14.20
C LEU A 79 -0.46 12.36 -13.71
N LYS A 80 0.29 13.38 -13.28
CA LYS A 80 1.60 13.20 -12.65
C LYS A 80 1.50 12.55 -11.28
N ILE A 81 0.51 12.94 -10.49
CA ILE A 81 0.22 12.33 -9.18
C ILE A 81 -0.13 10.85 -9.34
N GLU A 82 -1.04 10.54 -10.26
CA GLU A 82 -1.44 9.15 -10.52
C GLU A 82 -0.25 8.32 -11.03
N ALA A 83 0.55 8.86 -11.96
CA ALA A 83 1.70 8.16 -12.52
C ALA A 83 2.75 7.83 -11.44
N TYR A 84 3.07 8.76 -10.55
CA TYR A 84 3.98 8.49 -9.44
C TYR A 84 3.40 7.50 -8.44
N ARG A 85 2.10 7.59 -8.11
CA ARG A 85 1.45 6.63 -7.21
C ARG A 85 1.55 5.21 -7.77
N ARG A 86 1.13 5.01 -9.02
CA ARG A 86 1.17 3.70 -9.69
C ARG A 86 2.58 3.14 -9.77
N LEU A 87 3.58 3.97 -10.04
CA LEU A 87 4.98 3.55 -10.09
C LEU A 87 5.50 3.13 -8.71
N GLY A 88 5.16 3.87 -7.66
CA GLY A 88 5.49 3.54 -6.27
C GLY A 88 4.84 2.22 -5.83
N ASP A 89 3.54 2.09 -6.05
CA ASP A 89 2.73 0.91 -5.74
C ASP A 89 3.27 -0.35 -6.44
N ALA A 90 3.50 -0.26 -7.76
CA ALA A 90 4.04 -1.35 -8.55
C ALA A 90 5.44 -1.76 -8.07
N SER A 91 6.30 -0.79 -7.76
CA SER A 91 7.64 -1.05 -7.23
C SER A 91 7.59 -1.76 -5.88
N LEU A 92 6.74 -1.28 -4.97
CA LEU A 92 6.59 -1.84 -3.63
C LEU A 92 6.10 -3.29 -3.69
N PHE A 93 5.08 -3.56 -4.50
CA PHE A 93 4.52 -4.90 -4.63
C PHE A 93 5.47 -5.89 -5.30
N ASN A 94 6.15 -5.45 -6.37
CA ASN A 94 7.12 -6.29 -7.07
C ASN A 94 8.30 -6.69 -6.18
N CYS A 95 8.84 -5.72 -5.43
CA CYS A 95 9.93 -6.01 -4.49
C CYS A 95 9.43 -6.84 -3.29
N GLY A 96 8.18 -6.62 -2.85
CA GLY A 96 7.57 -7.30 -1.71
C GLY A 96 7.20 -8.76 -1.98
N PHE A 97 6.68 -9.10 -3.16
CA PHE A 97 6.13 -10.43 -3.45
C PHE A 97 6.86 -11.20 -4.54
N PHE A 98 7.56 -10.50 -5.45
CA PHE A 98 8.12 -11.09 -6.66
C PHE A 98 9.64 -10.93 -6.79
N ASP A 99 10.35 -10.66 -5.69
CA ASP A 99 11.79 -10.44 -5.66
C ASP A 99 12.61 -11.57 -6.35
N ALA A 100 12.21 -12.82 -6.13
CA ALA A 100 12.83 -13.99 -6.76
C ALA A 100 12.60 -14.05 -8.29
N HIS A 101 11.49 -13.50 -8.78
CA HIS A 101 11.19 -13.37 -10.21
C HIS A 101 11.98 -12.22 -10.85
N LEU A 102 12.12 -11.08 -10.16
CA LEU A 102 12.93 -9.94 -10.63
C LEU A 102 14.40 -10.35 -10.82
N THR A 103 14.96 -11.02 -9.81
CA THR A 103 16.35 -11.49 -9.82
C THR A 103 16.62 -12.54 -10.92
N ARG A 104 15.62 -13.34 -11.29
CA ARG A 104 15.77 -14.43 -12.28
C ARG A 104 15.65 -13.96 -13.73
N ARG A 105 14.92 -12.87 -14.02
CA ARG A 105 14.64 -12.40 -15.40
C ARG A 105 15.49 -11.23 -15.89
N GLY A 106 16.19 -10.50 -15.03
CA GLY A 106 16.69 -9.16 -15.39
C GLY A 106 18.17 -8.90 -15.09
N ALA A 107 18.80 -8.13 -15.97
CA ALA A 107 20.13 -7.53 -15.84
C ALA A 107 20.21 -6.41 -14.76
N VAL A 108 19.13 -6.18 -14.01
CA VAL A 108 18.98 -5.07 -13.06
C VAL A 108 18.50 -5.62 -11.72
N THR A 109 19.09 -5.13 -10.62
CA THR A 109 18.90 -5.68 -9.27
C THR A 109 17.57 -5.27 -8.63
N SER A 110 17.08 -6.04 -7.65
CA SER A 110 15.95 -5.64 -6.79
C SER A 110 16.14 -4.23 -6.18
N GLN A 111 17.39 -3.86 -5.88
CA GLN A 111 17.76 -2.54 -5.37
C GLN A 111 17.38 -1.39 -6.32
N TYR A 112 17.41 -1.63 -7.63
CA TYR A 112 16.97 -0.63 -8.61
C TYR A 112 15.48 -0.33 -8.47
N TYR A 113 14.63 -1.36 -8.41
CA TYR A 113 13.18 -1.17 -8.26
C TYR A 113 12.84 -0.57 -6.90
N ARG A 114 13.57 -0.95 -5.84
CA ARG A 114 13.48 -0.29 -4.54
C ARG A 114 13.78 1.21 -4.65
N ASN A 115 14.82 1.59 -5.39
CA ASN A 115 15.15 3.00 -5.62
C ASN A 115 14.09 3.74 -6.44
N ILE A 116 13.53 3.12 -7.47
CA ILE A 116 12.44 3.71 -8.26
C ILE A 116 11.22 3.96 -7.38
N GLY A 117 10.82 2.99 -6.56
CA GLY A 117 9.68 3.15 -5.65
C GLY A 117 9.87 4.27 -4.63
N ARG A 118 11.07 4.38 -4.03
CA ARG A 118 11.44 5.51 -3.15
C ARG A 118 11.28 6.85 -3.85
N ILE A 119 11.86 6.99 -5.04
CA ILE A 119 11.77 8.24 -5.81
C ILE A 119 10.31 8.57 -6.13
N ALA A 120 9.52 7.58 -6.56
CA ALA A 120 8.13 7.78 -6.93
C ALA A 120 7.29 8.30 -5.76
N TYR A 121 7.37 7.65 -4.60
CA TYR A 121 6.63 8.13 -3.41
C TYR A 121 7.16 9.46 -2.88
N GLY A 122 8.47 9.72 -2.94
CA GLY A 122 9.03 11.02 -2.55
C GLY A 122 8.49 12.16 -3.43
N GLN A 123 8.53 12.00 -4.75
CA GLN A 123 7.97 12.99 -5.68
C GLN A 123 6.46 13.18 -5.48
N LEU A 124 5.72 12.09 -5.23
CA LEU A 124 4.30 12.15 -4.93
C LEU A 124 4.01 12.93 -3.64
N SER A 125 4.79 12.68 -2.59
CA SER A 125 4.70 13.39 -1.32
C SER A 125 4.94 14.91 -1.50
N ASP A 126 5.97 15.29 -2.26
CA ASP A 126 6.28 16.70 -2.56
C ASP A 126 5.15 17.40 -3.33
N LEU A 127 4.56 16.71 -4.32
CA LEU A 127 3.44 17.25 -5.12
C LEU A 127 2.20 17.49 -4.27
N LEU A 128 1.95 16.64 -3.27
CA LEU A 128 0.79 16.73 -2.39
C LEU A 128 0.99 17.73 -1.26
N LEU A 129 2.22 17.98 -0.83
CA LEU A 129 2.54 19.03 0.15
C LEU A 129 2.10 20.43 -0.32
N VAL A 130 2.22 20.69 -1.63
CA VAL A 130 1.83 21.98 -2.25
C VAL A 130 0.29 22.14 -2.31
N LYS A 131 -0.48 21.06 -2.16
CA LYS A 131 -1.94 21.06 -2.20
C LYS A 131 -2.52 21.18 -0.79
N ARG A 132 -3.39 22.18 -0.57
CA ARG A 132 -4.01 22.45 0.76
C ARG A 132 -4.78 21.28 1.39
N SER A 133 -5.25 20.31 0.60
CA SER A 133 -5.98 19.12 1.05
C SER A 133 -5.11 17.86 1.16
N GLY A 134 -3.82 17.95 0.87
CA GLY A 134 -2.93 16.80 0.69
C GLY A 134 -2.16 16.36 1.94
N GLU A 135 -2.31 17.01 3.10
CA GLU A 135 -1.41 16.84 4.25
C GLU A 135 -1.29 15.38 4.74
N ILE A 136 -2.41 14.66 4.88
CA ILE A 136 -2.41 13.25 5.31
C ILE A 136 -1.73 12.36 4.26
N PHE A 137 -2.01 12.59 2.98
CA PHE A 137 -1.40 11.81 1.90
C PHE A 137 0.09 12.11 1.73
N HIS A 138 0.49 13.37 1.91
CA HIS A 138 1.88 13.77 1.98
C HIS A 138 2.62 12.95 3.05
N GLN A 139 2.07 12.84 4.27
CA GLN A 139 2.65 12.04 5.35
C GLN A 139 2.73 10.54 5.01
N ILE A 140 1.67 9.97 4.42
CA ILE A 140 1.66 8.56 3.99
C ILE A 140 2.79 8.30 2.98
N TYR A 141 2.85 9.10 1.91
CA TYR A 141 3.82 8.87 0.84
C TYR A 141 5.24 9.26 1.26
N GLU A 142 5.41 10.22 2.17
CA GLU A 142 6.69 10.53 2.80
C GLU A 142 7.18 9.32 3.60
N GLU A 143 6.34 8.75 4.45
CA GLU A 143 6.69 7.57 5.26
C GLU A 143 7.00 6.35 4.39
N LEU A 144 6.20 6.10 3.34
CA LEU A 144 6.44 5.04 2.37
C LEU A 144 7.76 5.21 1.63
N SER A 145 8.11 6.46 1.26
CA SER A 145 9.40 6.77 0.63
C SER A 145 10.57 6.54 1.60
N ALA A 146 10.48 7.10 2.80
CA ALA A 146 11.55 7.06 3.80
C ALA A 146 11.82 5.63 4.33
N LYS A 147 10.77 4.82 4.47
CA LYS A 147 10.84 3.47 5.05
C LYS A 147 10.63 2.37 4.01
N PHE A 148 10.75 2.70 2.72
CA PHE A 148 10.40 1.80 1.60
C PHE A 148 11.00 0.39 1.74
N ASP A 149 12.30 0.30 2.00
CA ASP A 149 13.00 -0.98 2.10
C ASP A 149 12.44 -1.86 3.23
N ARG A 150 12.02 -1.23 4.34
CA ARG A 150 11.44 -1.91 5.49
C ARG A 150 10.02 -2.38 5.22
N PHE A 151 9.23 -1.60 4.47
CA PHE A 151 7.93 -2.03 3.99
C PHE A 151 8.05 -3.18 2.99
N VAL A 152 9.04 -3.14 2.08
CA VAL A 152 9.34 -4.29 1.21
C VAL A 152 9.65 -5.54 2.05
N ASP A 153 10.50 -5.43 3.06
CA ASP A 153 10.85 -6.56 3.92
C ASP A 153 9.61 -7.12 4.65
N ALA A 154 8.71 -6.26 5.12
CA ALA A 154 7.44 -6.67 5.75
C ALA A 154 6.54 -7.41 4.75
N LEU A 155 6.40 -6.91 3.52
CA LEU A 155 5.62 -7.57 2.47
C LEU A 155 6.25 -8.92 2.05
N GLN A 156 7.58 -9.01 2.01
CA GLN A 156 8.28 -10.28 1.78
C GLN A 156 8.01 -11.28 2.90
N TRP A 157 7.95 -10.83 4.15
CA TRP A 157 7.57 -11.67 5.28
C TRP A 157 6.13 -12.18 5.12
N LEU A 158 5.19 -11.29 4.80
CA LEU A 158 3.78 -11.63 4.58
C LEU A 158 3.60 -12.65 3.44
N GLY A 159 4.32 -12.47 2.34
CA GLY A 159 4.28 -13.39 1.20
C GLY A 159 4.83 -14.79 1.52
N ARG A 160 5.87 -14.89 2.35
CA ARG A 160 6.50 -16.17 2.75
C ARG A 160 5.72 -16.93 3.81
N GLU A 161 5.18 -16.21 4.80
CA GLU A 161 4.49 -16.80 5.96
C GLU A 161 2.97 -16.81 5.77
N SER A 162 2.48 -16.74 4.54
CA SER A 162 1.08 -17.04 4.19
C SER A 162 0.73 -18.53 4.38
N LYS A 163 1.13 -19.12 5.52
CA LYS A 163 0.42 -20.26 6.08
C LYS A 163 -0.78 -19.69 6.83
N PRO A 164 -2.00 -20.14 6.56
CA PRO A 164 -3.15 -19.74 7.35
C PRO A 164 -2.89 -20.18 8.79
N ALA A 165 -2.53 -19.23 9.65
CA ALA A 165 -2.36 -19.50 11.06
C ALA A 165 -3.74 -19.92 11.57
N GLY A 166 -3.85 -21.12 12.15
CA GLY A 166 -5.06 -21.57 12.85
C GLY A 166 -5.30 -20.78 14.13
N ARG A 167 -5.36 -19.45 14.04
CA ARG A 167 -5.78 -18.56 15.11
C ARG A 167 -7.31 -18.57 15.12
N GLU A 168 -7.90 -18.99 16.23
CA GLU A 168 -9.29 -18.68 16.51
C GLU A 168 -9.44 -17.15 16.54
N PHE A 169 -10.23 -16.62 15.61
CA PHE A 169 -10.62 -15.22 15.60
C PHE A 169 -11.64 -14.98 16.71
N ASP A 170 -11.21 -15.05 17.97
CA ASP A 170 -12.08 -14.77 19.10
C ASP A 170 -12.06 -13.26 19.41
N LYS A 171 -13.23 -12.66 19.18
CA LYS A 171 -13.64 -11.27 19.34
C LYS A 171 -13.16 -10.27 18.27
N PRO A 172 -14.08 -9.52 17.64
CA PRO A 172 -13.70 -8.37 16.84
C PRO A 172 -13.02 -7.36 17.77
N GLY A 173 -11.76 -7.02 17.47
CA GLY A 173 -11.15 -5.81 18.01
C GLY A 173 -12.03 -4.59 17.65
N PRO A 174 -11.93 -3.46 18.37
CA PRO A 174 -12.77 -2.29 18.10
C PRO A 174 -12.64 -1.94 16.62
N ALA A 175 -13.75 -2.04 15.88
CA ALA A 175 -13.78 -1.80 14.45
C ALA A 175 -13.49 -0.33 14.22
N PRO A 176 -12.34 0.05 13.61
CA PRO A 176 -12.10 1.44 13.27
C PRO A 176 -12.93 1.86 12.03
N PHE A 177 -13.63 0.90 11.39
CA PHE A 177 -14.32 1.06 10.12
C PHE A 177 -15.57 0.16 10.09
N GLU A 178 -16.75 0.74 9.84
CA GLU A 178 -18.00 -0.01 9.77
C GLU A 178 -18.15 -0.76 8.43
N SER A 179 -17.45 -0.34 7.36
CA SER A 179 -17.47 -1.02 6.06
C SER A 179 -16.16 -0.92 5.24
N GLU A 180 -15.97 -1.87 4.31
CA GLU A 180 -14.89 -1.88 3.32
C GLU A 180 -14.98 -0.66 2.37
N GLN A 181 -16.19 -0.15 2.13
CA GLN A 181 -16.43 1.05 1.32
C GLN A 181 -15.88 2.32 1.96
N ASP A 182 -15.95 2.42 3.30
CA ASP A 182 -15.49 3.60 4.03
C ASP A 182 -13.99 3.80 3.82
N VAL A 183 -13.21 2.71 3.88
CA VAL A 183 -11.76 2.75 3.67
C VAL A 183 -11.38 3.14 2.23
N LEU A 184 -12.22 2.80 1.26
CA LEU A 184 -11.92 2.94 -0.18
C LEU A 184 -12.29 4.31 -0.75
N ASP A 185 -13.31 4.97 -0.20
CA ASP A 185 -13.86 6.21 -0.75
C ASP A 185 -12.83 7.35 -0.86
N PRO A 186 -11.95 7.61 0.13
CA PRO A 186 -10.96 8.67 0.01
C PRO A 186 -9.89 8.39 -1.05
N LEU A 187 -9.47 7.14 -1.21
CA LEU A 187 -8.49 6.79 -2.25
C LEU A 187 -9.09 6.82 -3.64
N GLU A 188 -10.35 6.40 -3.78
CA GLU A 188 -11.08 6.52 -5.03
C GLU A 188 -11.31 7.98 -5.41
N LYS A 189 -11.61 8.84 -4.44
CA LYS A 189 -11.65 10.30 -4.63
C LYS A 189 -10.30 10.84 -5.08
N LEU A 190 -9.21 10.45 -4.42
CA LEU A 190 -7.85 10.83 -4.85
C LEU A 190 -7.57 10.36 -6.28
N ARG A 191 -7.92 9.12 -6.61
CA ARG A 191 -7.77 8.53 -7.95
C ARG A 191 -8.56 9.29 -9.01
N ARG A 192 -9.73 9.83 -8.64
CA ARG A 192 -10.59 10.64 -9.53
C ARG A 192 -10.17 12.11 -9.59
N GLY A 193 -9.13 12.51 -8.86
CA GLY A 193 -8.71 13.91 -8.74
C GLY A 193 -9.74 14.77 -7.98
N GLU A 194 -10.62 14.14 -7.20
CA GLU A 194 -11.62 14.82 -6.39
C GLU A 194 -10.97 15.43 -5.14
N HIS A 195 -11.56 16.52 -4.65
CA HIS A 195 -11.06 17.19 -3.45
C HIS A 195 -11.35 16.35 -2.22
N LEU A 196 -10.30 15.80 -1.62
CA LEU A 196 -10.37 15.11 -0.35
C LEU A 196 -10.56 16.09 0.79
N ASN A 197 -11.59 15.87 1.60
CA ASN A 197 -11.76 16.64 2.82
C ASN A 197 -11.51 15.77 4.06
N PHE A 198 -11.27 16.45 5.18
CA PHE A 198 -11.04 15.82 6.48
C PHE A 198 -12.22 14.92 6.91
N GLU A 199 -13.45 15.26 6.54
CA GLU A 199 -14.61 14.43 6.86
C GLU A 199 -14.65 13.13 6.05
N ASP A 200 -14.15 13.11 4.81
CA ASP A 200 -14.00 11.89 4.00
C ASP A 200 -13.02 10.93 4.66
N LEU A 201 -11.87 11.46 5.11
CA LEU A 201 -10.82 10.68 5.77
C LEU A 201 -11.28 10.20 7.17
N LYS A 202 -12.11 10.98 7.87
CA LYS A 202 -12.69 10.61 9.17
C LYS A 202 -13.83 9.60 9.03
N ARG A 203 -14.72 9.75 8.05
CA ARG A 203 -15.75 8.74 7.72
C ARG A 203 -15.11 7.43 7.30
N ALA A 204 -14.03 7.54 6.54
CA ALA A 204 -13.21 6.40 6.17
C ALA A 204 -12.45 5.79 7.33
N GLY A 205 -12.49 6.39 8.53
CA GLY A 205 -11.81 6.02 9.77
C GLY A 205 -10.28 6.17 9.76
N TRP A 206 -9.72 6.75 8.71
CA TRP A 206 -8.26 6.83 8.49
C TRP A 206 -7.61 7.77 9.51
N ILE A 207 -8.38 8.76 9.96
CA ILE A 207 -7.98 9.68 11.01
C ILE A 207 -8.91 9.55 12.21
N VAL A 208 -8.32 9.25 13.36
CA VAL A 208 -8.98 9.49 14.64
C VAL A 208 -9.04 11.01 14.80
N GLY A 209 -10.26 11.54 14.96
CA GLY A 209 -10.44 12.97 15.20
C GLY A 209 -9.55 13.40 16.35
N ALA A 210 -8.58 14.28 16.07
CA ALA A 210 -7.94 15.02 17.13
C ALA A 210 -9.05 15.84 17.77
N ASP A 211 -9.56 15.34 18.90
CA ASP A 211 -10.44 16.10 19.76
C ASP A 211 -9.62 17.32 20.15
N HIS A 212 -9.90 18.46 19.49
CA HIS A 212 -9.46 19.75 19.97
C HIS A 212 -10.16 19.94 21.32
N LYS A 213 -9.55 19.39 22.38
CA LYS A 213 -9.74 19.89 23.72
C LYS A 213 -9.28 21.33 23.68
N LYS A 214 -10.23 22.22 23.42
CA LYS A 214 -10.15 23.60 23.86
C LYS A 214 -9.93 23.55 25.37
N ASN A 215 -8.75 23.95 25.80
CA ASN A 215 -8.54 24.58 27.09
C ASN A 215 -7.47 25.64 26.90
#